data_AF-A0A2H9MK39-F1
#
_entry.id   AF-A0A2H9MK39-F1
#
_cell.length_a   1.000
_cell.length_b   1.000
_cell.length_c   1.000
_cell.angle_alpha   90.00
_cell.angle_beta   90.00
_cell.angle_gamma   90.00
#
_symmetry.space_group_name_H-M   'P 1'
#
loop_
_entity.id
_entity.type
_entity.pdbx_description
1 polymer ?
#
loop_
_entity_poly.entity_id
_entity_poly.type
_entity_poly.pdbx_seq_one_letter_code
_entity_poly.pdbx_strand_id
1 'polypeptide(L)' 'MEMGAFLAAVGAGLAIGISGMGSGIGVGITGAAASGVVAEKPEKFGMCLVFQALPQTQAIYG' A
#
# COMPACT_ATOMS: atom_id res chain seq x y z
N MET A 1 16.05 -3.91 30.24
CA MET A 1 14.91 -3.26 29.54
C MET A 1 15.35 -2.53 28.26
N GLU A 2 16.49 -1.84 28.23
CA GLU A 2 16.94 -1.10 27.03
C GLU A 2 17.12 -1.94 25.76
N MET A 3 17.75 -3.12 25.84
CA MET A 3 17.97 -3.96 24.66
C MET A 3 16.66 -4.47 24.04
N GLY A 4 15.65 -4.77 24.87
CA GLY A 4 14.34 -5.20 24.39
C GLY A 4 13.61 -4.10 23.62
N ALA A 5 13.68 -2.86 24.12
CA ALA A 5 13.10 -1.70 23.45
C ALA A 5 13.82 -1.40 22.11
N PHE A 6 15.15 -1.53 22.07
CA PHE A 6 15.92 -1.36 20.84
C PHE A 6 15.52 -2.38 19.77
N LEU A 7 15.49 -3.67 20.11
CA LEU A 7 15.08 -4.72 19.17
C LEU A 7 13.63 -4.56 18.70
N ALA A 8 12.73 -4.14 19.59
CA ALA A 8 11.34 -3.85 19.24
C ALA A 8 11.23 -2.69 18.23
N ALA A 9 11.99 -1.61 18.42
CA ALA A 9 12.01 -0.47 17.51
C ALA A 9 12.56 -0.85 16.12
N VAL A 10 13.64 -1.64 16.07
CA VAL A 10 14.19 -2.15 14.81
C VAL A 10 13.18 -3.07 14.11
N GLY A 11 12.55 -3.98 14.86
CA GLY A 11 11.51 -4.86 14.33
C GLY A 11 10.32 -4.10 13.73
N ALA A 12 9.82 -3.08 14.44
CA ALA A 12 8.75 -2.22 13.95
C ALA A 12 9.14 -1.46 12.67
N GLY A 13 10.36 -0.92 12.61
CA GLY A 13 10.86 -0.23 11.41
C GLY A 13 10.97 -1.15 10.20
N LEU A 14 11.44 -2.39 10.40
CA LEU A 14 11.53 -3.38 9.33
C LEU A 14 10.15 -3.83 8.84
N ALA A 15 9.22 -4.07 9.78
CA ALA A 15 7.87 -4.53 9.46
C ALA A 15 7.15 -3.48 8.58
N ILE A 16 7.11 -2.22 9.02
CA ILE A 16 6.51 -1.10 8.29
C ILE A 16 7.25 -0.82 6.96
N GLY A 17 8.58 -0.86 6.97
CA GLY A 17 9.39 -0.54 5.79
C GLY A 17 9.21 -1.54 4.66
N ILE A 18 9.22 -2.83 4.98
CA ILE A 18 9.07 -3.91 3.99
C ILE A 18 7.60 -4.01 3.53
N SER A 19 6.65 -3.92 4.46
CA SER A 19 5.22 -3.95 4.15
C SER A 19 4.80 -2.77 3.26
N GLY A 20 5.30 -1.57 3.57
CA GLY A 20 5.07 -0.35 2.82
C GLY A 20 5.58 -0.41 1.39
N MET A 21 6.75 -1.05 1.15
CA MET A 21 7.26 -1.27 -0.21
C MET A 21 6.32 -2.13 -1.05
N GLY A 22 5.83 -3.24 -0.50
CA GLY A 22 4.89 -4.13 -1.20
C GLY A 22 3.58 -3.41 -1.56
N SER A 23 3.02 -2.66 -0.61
CA SER A 23 1.82 -1.85 -0.87
C SER A 23 2.06 -0.76 -1.90
N GLY A 24 3.20 -0.05 -1.86
CA GLY A 24 3.54 0.98 -2.84
C GLY A 24 3.58 0.44 -4.27
N ILE A 25 4.18 -0.74 -4.46
CA ILE A 25 4.23 -1.41 -5.77
C ILE A 25 2.82 -1.76 -6.26
N GLY A 26 2.02 -2.40 -5.41
CA GLY A 26 0.64 -2.79 -5.77
C GLY A 26 -0.24 -1.57 -6.06
N VAL A 27 -0.06 -0.49 -5.30
CA VAL A 27 -0.74 0.79 -5.53
C VAL A 27 -0.35 1.37 -6.89
N GLY A 28 0.94 1.41 -7.23
CA GLY A 28 1.41 1.90 -8.53
C GLY A 28 0.83 1.12 -9.72
N ILE A 29 0.78 -0.22 -9.62
CA ILE A 29 0.22 -1.09 -10.67
C ILE A 29 -1.28 -0.81 -10.87
N THR A 30 -2.05 -0.83 -9.78
CA THR A 30 -3.51 -0.61 -9.86
C THR A 30 -3.86 0.82 -10.28
N GLY A 31 -3.03 1.81 -9.94
CA GLY A 31 -3.20 3.20 -10.35
C GLY A 31 -2.95 3.44 -11.82
N ALA A 32 -1.91 2.81 -12.38
CA ALA A 32 -1.66 2.84 -13.82
C ALA A 32 -2.82 2.21 -14.61
N ALA A 33 -3.39 1.12 -14.11
CA ALA A 33 -4.58 0.50 -14.73
C ALA A 33 -5.83 1.39 -14.58
N ALA A 34 -6.05 1.95 -13.38
CA ALA A 34 -7.18 2.82 -13.09
C ALA A 34 -7.17 4.09 -13.94
N SER A 35 -6.01 4.72 -14.15
CA SER A 35 -5.90 5.93 -14.96
C SER A 35 -6.30 5.68 -16.42
N GLY A 36 -5.91 4.54 -17.00
CA GLY A 36 -6.34 4.12 -18.33
C GLY A 36 -7.85 3.91 -18.42
N VAL A 37 -8.45 3.25 -17.43
CA VAL A 37 -9.91 3.04 -17.39
C VAL A 37 -10.66 4.35 -17.25
N VAL A 38 -10.22 5.26 -16.38
CA VAL A 38 -10.88 6.55 -16.14
C VAL A 38 -10.74 7.48 -17.35
N ALA A 39 -9.66 7.39 -18.12
CA ALA A 39 -9.48 8.15 -19.36
C ALA A 39 -10.55 7.81 -20.42
N GLU A 40 -10.97 6.55 -20.52
CA GLU A 40 -12.03 6.13 -21.45
C GLU A 40 -13.44 6.15 -20.83
N LYS A 41 -13.55 5.87 -19.53
CA LYS A 41 -14.81 5.66 -18.79
C LYS A 41 -14.80 6.43 -17.47
N PRO A 42 -14.94 7.77 -17.49
CA PRO A 42 -14.81 8.61 -16.29
C PRO A 42 -15.82 8.25 -15.19
N GLU A 43 -16.98 7.73 -15.54
CA GLU A 43 -18.00 7.24 -14.61
C GLU A 43 -17.54 6.06 -13.74
N LYS A 44 -16.44 5.38 -14.12
CA LYS A 44 -15.85 4.28 -13.34
C LYS A 44 -14.88 4.73 -12.25
N PHE A 45 -14.60 6.03 -12.12
CA PHE A 45 -13.66 6.58 -11.14
C PHE A 45 -13.84 6.02 -9.72
N GLY A 46 -15.07 6.01 -9.19
CA GLY A 46 -15.33 5.50 -7.84
C GLY A 46 -14.98 4.02 -7.67
N MET A 47 -15.29 3.18 -8.65
CA MET A 47 -14.90 1.76 -8.63
C MET A 47 -13.39 1.58 -8.74
N CYS A 48 -12.74 2.37 -9.60
CA CYS A 48 -11.28 2.37 -9.73
C CYS A 48 -10.59 2.75 -8.40
N LEU A 49 -11.12 3.72 -7.64
CA LEU A 49 -10.63 4.05 -6.31
C LEU A 49 -10.71 2.87 -5.33
N VAL A 50 -11.80 2.11 -5.35
CA VAL A 50 -11.95 0.92 -4.50
C VAL A 50 -10.89 -0.13 -4.84
N PHE A 51 -10.69 -0.44 -6.13
CA PHE A 51 -9.68 -1.41 -6.55
C PHE A 51 -8.25 -0.95 -6.27
N GLN A 52 -7.99 0.35 -6.40
CA GLN A 52 -6.72 0.98 -6.05
C GLN A 52 -6.42 0.90 -4.53
N ALA A 53 -7.44 0.85 -3.68
CA ALA A 53 -7.24 0.78 -2.23
C ALA A 53 -6.85 -0.64 -1.75
N LEU A 54 -7.24 -1.71 -2.46
CA LEU A 54 -6.99 -3.10 -2.04
C LEU A 54 -5.51 -3.44 -1.77
N PRO A 55 -4.53 -2.97 -2.56
CA PRO A 55 -3.13 -3.29 -2.32
C PRO A 55 -2.53 -2.61 -1.07
N GLN A 56 -3.23 -1.69 -0.40
CA GLN A 56 -2.75 -1.02 0.82
C GLN A 56 -2.78 -1.90 2.07
N THR A 57 -3.35 -3.10 2.00
CA THR A 57 -3.46 -4.02 3.15
C THR A 57 -2.12 -4.33 3.81
N GLN A 58 -1.04 -4.47 3.04
CA GLN A 58 0.28 -4.76 3.60
C GLN A 58 0.78 -3.60 4.48
N ALA A 59 0.65 -2.35 4.02
CA ALA A 59 1.02 -1.17 4.80
C ALA A 59 0.16 -0.93 6.06
N ILE A 60 -1.06 -1.48 6.12
CA ILE A 60 -1.94 -1.32 7.30
C ILE A 60 -1.61 -2.34 8.39
N TYR A 61 -1.27 -3.57 8.01
CA TYR A 61 -1.08 -4.67 8.96
C TYR A 61 0.39 -5.04 9.21
N GLY A 62 1.31 -4.61 8.34
CA GLY A 62 2.73 -4.92 8.43
C GLY A 62 3.54 -3.79 9.03
#